data_AF-A0A933C1M0-F1
#
_entry.id   AF-A0A933C1M0-F1
#
_cell.length_a   1.000
_cell.length_b   1.000
_cell.length_c   1.000
_cell.angle_alpha   90.00
_cell.angle_beta   90.00
_cell.angle_gamma   90.00
#
_symmetry.space_group_name_H-M   'P 1'
#
loop_
_entity.id
_entity.type
_entity.pdbx_description
1 polymer ?
#
loop_
_entity_poly.entity_id
_entity_poly.type
_entity_poly.pdbx_seq_one_letter_code
_entity_poly.pdbx_strand_id
1 'polypeptide(L)'
;MHLIYRAAAIAALALPLAVAPMAAQNYRFDLGVHGGFGWWSSMLDDEHLGQNTEDIKFESGWLTGAQATLWLGRNLGIRANFGYTERPLVLGSFDELDDDKSTDIIEDINLWSGSGDVLIRFLGPNPRDFVGFEALPYLALGVGAKWINPAIDVTVNRTDGGTKEGARFRDPQSGRNFLIAEETQLMGLAALGTDLRVSPRFAIRLEVGDRFFDAPLYLLNATGTTMVEEGEEDIGNVTHEVYGQLGLHMLFGLERPAPVAIAPAPPPPPPAPVEETITVCVIDPTVPGGIRTMTATFIPSTGDTLVVVNGERVALRSTVGNVVVASSADWYVSGQPLRLHIEDEHVEFVTFGTARLVEAEDLAFLGTVNGLPVYADEDEVQDIMEELEEGRRAQGGDLEKILEEREDLREDIEDIDMLYIPLQPTGCVFQPLQRVEEVRKVRG
;
A
#
# COMPACT_ATOMS: atom_id res chain seq x y z
N MET A 1 -0.15 6.10 46.87
CA MET A 1 0.24 7.49 46.51
C MET A 1 1.60 7.62 45.79
N HIS A 2 2.52 6.64 45.86
CA HIS A 2 3.83 6.71 45.16
C HIS A 2 3.80 6.37 43.65
N LEU A 3 2.72 5.76 43.14
CA LEU A 3 2.56 5.41 41.71
C LEU A 3 2.29 6.61 40.79
N ILE A 4 1.58 7.64 41.27
CA ILE A 4 1.15 8.79 40.45
C ILE A 4 2.34 9.69 40.06
N TYR A 5 3.38 9.76 40.90
CA TYR A 5 4.56 10.59 40.65
C TYR A 5 5.51 10.02 39.59
N ARG A 6 5.50 8.70 39.35
CA ARG A 6 6.38 8.08 38.34
C ARG A 6 5.81 8.18 36.92
N ALA A 7 4.49 8.11 36.77
CA ALA A 7 3.81 8.32 35.48
C ALA A 7 3.90 9.79 34.99
N ALA A 8 3.84 10.76 35.92
CA ALA A 8 3.91 12.18 35.58
C ALA A 8 5.29 12.63 35.06
N ALA A 9 6.38 11.96 35.49
CA ALA A 9 7.74 12.32 35.10
C ALA A 9 8.03 12.02 33.60
N ILE A 10 7.41 10.98 33.05
CA ILE A 10 7.58 10.61 31.63
C ILE A 10 6.77 11.55 30.72
N ALA A 11 5.58 11.97 31.15
CA ALA A 11 4.76 12.95 30.42
C ALA A 11 5.43 14.34 30.34
N ALA A 12 6.16 14.74 31.39
CA ALA A 12 6.86 16.03 31.43
C ALA A 12 8.07 16.12 30.48
N LEU A 13 8.72 15.00 30.16
CA LEU A 13 9.87 14.94 29.24
C LEU A 13 9.48 14.96 27.75
N ALA A 14 8.21 14.69 27.41
CA ALA A 14 7.73 14.68 26.02
C ALA A 14 7.20 16.05 25.53
N LEU A 15 6.91 16.97 26.46
CA LEU A 15 6.37 18.30 26.17
C LEU A 15 7.25 19.25 25.31
N PRO A 16 8.60 19.18 25.31
CA PRO A 16 9.41 20.08 24.49
C PRO A 16 9.51 19.68 23.01
N LEU A 17 9.08 18.47 22.62
CA LEU A 17 9.23 17.94 21.25
C LEU A 17 8.07 18.31 20.31
N ALA A 18 7.07 19.07 20.78
CA ALA A 18 5.85 19.35 20.04
C ALA A 18 5.95 20.48 18.99
N VAL A 19 7.11 21.12 18.81
CA VAL A 19 7.26 22.31 17.94
C VAL A 19 8.08 22.00 16.69
N ALA A 20 7.46 21.38 15.70
CA ALA A 20 7.97 21.30 14.32
C ALA A 20 6.96 21.93 13.33
N PRO A 21 7.30 22.19 12.05
CA PRO A 21 6.38 22.80 11.08
C PRO A 21 5.32 21.81 10.51
N MET A 22 4.17 22.33 10.07
CA MET A 22 3.03 21.61 9.48
C MET A 22 3.11 21.59 7.94
N ALA A 23 3.84 20.65 7.35
CA ALA A 23 3.69 20.37 5.92
C ALA A 23 3.87 18.87 5.67
N ALA A 24 2.79 18.24 5.17
CA ALA A 24 2.71 16.88 4.65
C ALA A 24 3.33 15.77 5.53
N GLN A 25 2.64 15.39 6.61
CA GLN A 25 3.14 14.36 7.54
C GLN A 25 2.47 13.00 7.29
N ASN A 26 3.11 12.16 6.47
CA ASN A 26 2.95 10.71 6.61
C ASN A 26 3.77 10.27 7.84
N TYR A 27 3.11 10.13 8.99
CA TYR A 27 3.74 9.71 10.24
C TYR A 27 4.34 8.33 10.09
N ARG A 28 5.68 8.28 10.07
CA ARG A 28 6.43 7.03 9.98
C ARG A 28 6.81 6.48 11.33
N PHE A 29 6.74 7.27 12.39
CA PHE A 29 7.16 6.85 13.71
C PHE A 29 6.16 7.34 14.75
N ASP A 30 5.85 6.52 15.75
CA ASP A 30 5.10 6.95 16.92
C ASP A 30 5.68 6.41 18.21
N LEU A 31 5.64 7.23 19.25
CA LEU A 31 5.97 6.83 20.61
C LEU A 31 4.72 7.02 21.46
N GLY A 32 4.39 6.01 22.25
CA GLY A 32 3.23 6.08 23.12
C GLY A 32 3.43 5.38 24.44
N VAL A 33 2.61 5.78 25.40
CA VAL A 33 2.38 5.06 26.65
C VAL A 33 0.97 4.50 26.62
N HIS A 34 0.76 3.36 27.26
CA HIS A 34 -0.56 2.75 27.35
C HIS A 34 -0.84 2.26 28.77
N GLY A 35 -2.12 2.24 29.12
CA GLY A 35 -2.65 1.69 30.34
C GLY A 35 -3.96 0.96 30.06
N GLY A 36 -4.22 -0.11 30.78
CA GLY A 36 -5.35 -0.98 30.48
C GLY A 36 -5.65 -1.95 31.61
N PHE A 37 -6.51 -2.91 31.33
CA PHE A 37 -6.92 -3.95 32.25
C PHE A 37 -6.70 -5.31 31.58
N GLY A 38 -6.22 -6.29 32.35
CA GLY A 38 -5.97 -7.66 31.89
C GLY A 38 -6.75 -8.68 32.71
N TRP A 39 -7.06 -9.79 32.06
CA TRP A 39 -7.60 -11.02 32.65
C TRP A 39 -6.70 -12.18 32.25
N TRP A 40 -6.50 -13.12 33.17
CA TRP A 40 -5.63 -14.26 32.95
C TRP A 40 -6.43 -15.57 32.99
N SER A 41 -6.10 -16.48 32.07
CA SER A 41 -6.57 -17.87 32.16
C SER A 41 -5.87 -18.62 33.29
N SER A 42 -6.37 -19.81 33.61
CA SER A 42 -5.75 -20.71 34.57
C SER A 42 -4.36 -21.13 34.12
N MET A 43 -3.43 -21.15 35.07
CA MET A 43 -2.09 -21.73 34.95
C MET A 43 -2.07 -23.17 35.43
N LEU A 44 -2.90 -23.50 36.43
CA LEU A 44 -3.17 -24.86 36.89
C LEU A 44 -4.68 -25.01 37.06
N ASP A 45 -5.19 -26.18 36.69
CA ASP A 45 -6.59 -26.58 36.77
C ASP A 45 -6.75 -27.91 37.53
N ASP A 46 -7.96 -28.46 37.52
CA ASP A 46 -8.32 -29.70 38.24
C ASP A 46 -7.58 -30.95 37.73
N GLU A 47 -7.02 -30.95 36.52
CA GLU A 47 -6.15 -32.03 36.03
C GLU A 47 -4.85 -32.07 36.82
N HIS A 48 -4.34 -30.90 37.22
CA HIS A 48 -3.09 -30.73 37.95
C HIS A 48 -3.30 -30.74 39.47
N LEU A 49 -4.42 -30.20 39.93
CA LEU A 49 -4.70 -29.99 41.35
C LEU A 49 -5.57 -31.10 41.96
N GLY A 50 -6.29 -31.86 41.12
CA GLY A 50 -7.21 -32.92 41.51
C GLY A 50 -8.67 -32.50 41.42
N GLN A 51 -9.59 -33.47 41.29
CA GLN A 51 -11.01 -33.18 41.05
C GLN A 51 -11.64 -32.29 42.14
N ASN A 52 -12.44 -31.31 41.71
CA ASN A 52 -13.12 -30.31 42.55
C ASN A 52 -12.17 -29.33 43.25
N THR A 53 -10.99 -29.06 42.67
CA THR A 53 -10.14 -27.97 43.12
C THR A 53 -10.37 -26.71 42.30
N GLU A 54 -10.10 -25.55 42.90
CA GLU A 54 -10.15 -24.26 42.22
C GLU A 54 -8.89 -24.01 41.40
N ASP A 55 -9.07 -23.38 40.24
CA ASP A 55 -7.97 -23.01 39.36
C ASP A 55 -7.03 -22.00 40.02
N ILE A 56 -5.76 -22.10 39.66
CA ILE A 56 -4.72 -21.14 40.05
C ILE A 56 -4.41 -20.25 38.85
N LYS A 57 -4.52 -18.93 39.04
CA LYS A 57 -4.31 -17.92 38.00
C LYS A 57 -3.75 -16.62 38.57
N PHE A 58 -3.30 -15.74 37.70
CA PHE A 58 -3.05 -14.35 38.10
C PHE A 58 -4.38 -13.62 38.29
N GLU A 59 -4.46 -12.78 39.31
CA GLU A 59 -5.62 -11.92 39.49
C GLU A 59 -5.78 -10.96 38.30
N SER A 60 -7.01 -10.53 38.02
CA SER A 60 -7.26 -9.50 37.01
C SER A 60 -6.80 -8.11 37.49
N GLY A 61 -6.44 -7.20 36.58
CA GLY A 61 -6.07 -5.85 37.02
C GLY A 61 -5.35 -4.95 36.00
N TRP A 62 -4.94 -3.78 36.49
CA TRP A 62 -4.30 -2.69 35.71
C TRP A 62 -2.89 -2.95 35.18
N LEU A 63 -2.74 -2.99 33.87
CA LEU A 63 -1.44 -3.03 33.18
C LEU A 63 -1.04 -1.65 32.65
N THR A 64 0.26 -1.43 32.52
CA THR A 64 0.82 -0.21 31.93
C THR A 64 2.01 -0.55 31.05
N GLY A 65 2.32 0.32 30.10
CA GLY A 65 3.46 0.10 29.23
C GLY A 65 3.80 1.26 28.33
N ALA A 66 4.78 1.01 27.46
CA ALA A 66 5.25 1.93 26.46
C ALA A 66 5.50 1.20 25.15
N GLN A 67 5.34 1.91 24.04
CA GLN A 67 5.52 1.34 22.72
C GLN A 67 6.12 2.34 21.75
N ALA A 68 6.88 1.82 20.80
CA ALA A 68 7.48 2.55 19.71
C ALA A 68 7.12 1.85 18.41
N THR A 69 6.48 2.57 17.49
CA THR A 69 6.02 2.03 16.22
C THR A 69 6.73 2.72 15.07
N LEU A 70 7.14 1.95 14.06
CA LEU A 70 7.64 2.44 12.78
C LEU A 70 6.71 1.96 11.65
N TRP A 71 6.07 2.88 10.95
CA TRP A 71 5.27 2.62 9.75
C TRP A 71 6.16 2.62 8.51
N LEU A 72 6.29 1.46 7.87
CA LEU A 72 7.08 1.25 6.65
C LEU A 72 6.34 1.76 5.41
N GLY A 73 5.01 1.81 5.47
CA GLY A 73 4.13 2.35 4.44
C GLY A 73 2.79 2.82 5.03
N ARG A 74 1.78 2.95 4.18
CA ARG A 74 0.43 3.38 4.63
C ARG A 74 -0.26 2.33 5.50
N ASN A 75 0.02 1.06 5.26
CA ASN A 75 -0.72 -0.06 5.86
C ASN A 75 0.14 -1.01 6.69
N LEU A 76 1.47 -0.97 6.56
CA LEU A 76 2.36 -1.90 7.23
C LEU A 76 3.26 -1.15 8.23
N GLY A 77 3.30 -1.64 9.45
CA GLY A 77 4.17 -1.13 10.50
C GLY A 77 4.84 -2.25 11.30
N ILE A 78 5.89 -1.88 12.02
CA ILE A 78 6.55 -2.71 13.01
C ILE A 78 6.52 -1.98 14.35
N ARG A 79 6.35 -2.69 15.45
CA ARG A 79 6.21 -2.12 16.79
C ARG A 79 7.09 -2.85 17.78
N ALA A 80 7.81 -2.10 18.61
CA ALA A 80 8.37 -2.59 19.85
C ALA A 80 7.40 -2.23 20.98
N ASN A 81 6.89 -3.22 21.70
CA ASN A 81 5.92 -3.04 22.77
C ASN A 81 6.49 -3.57 24.09
N PHE A 82 6.37 -2.78 25.15
CA PHE A 82 6.82 -3.12 26.49
C PHE A 82 5.68 -2.91 27.47
N GLY A 83 5.45 -3.89 28.34
CA GLY A 83 4.40 -3.89 29.35
C GLY A 83 4.93 -4.29 30.71
N TYR A 84 4.28 -3.78 31.75
CA TYR A 84 4.51 -4.11 33.14
C TYR A 84 3.20 -4.22 33.89
N THR A 85 3.11 -5.22 34.75
CA THR A 85 2.05 -5.36 35.74
C THR A 85 2.61 -6.12 36.94
N GLU A 86 2.02 -5.87 38.10
CA GLU A 86 2.23 -6.64 39.32
C GLU A 86 0.92 -7.35 39.63
N ARG A 87 0.96 -8.67 39.86
CA ARG A 87 -0.23 -9.47 40.14
C ARG A 87 -0.02 -10.52 41.21
N PRO A 88 -0.98 -10.66 42.13
CA PRO A 88 -1.02 -11.82 42.99
C PRO A 88 -1.36 -13.08 42.20
N LEU A 89 -0.92 -14.20 42.74
CA LEU A 89 -1.40 -15.52 42.38
C LEU A 89 -2.59 -15.86 43.29
N VAL A 90 -3.74 -16.18 42.70
CA VAL A 90 -4.98 -16.42 43.43
C VAL A 90 -5.55 -17.80 43.14
N LEU A 91 -6.28 -18.35 44.11
CA LEU A 91 -7.22 -19.46 43.90
C LEU A 91 -8.59 -18.89 43.53
N GLY A 92 -9.15 -19.30 42.40
CA GLY A 92 -10.54 -18.96 42.07
C GLY A 92 -10.95 -19.21 40.61
N SER A 93 -12.23 -19.53 40.43
CA SER A 93 -12.83 -19.76 39.10
C SER A 93 -12.92 -18.47 38.25
N PHE A 94 -12.98 -18.61 36.91
CA PHE A 94 -13.08 -17.48 35.97
C PHE A 94 -14.34 -16.61 36.12
N ASP A 95 -15.36 -17.10 36.85
CA ASP A 95 -16.72 -16.57 36.85
C ASP A 95 -17.02 -15.50 37.93
N GLU A 96 -16.08 -15.19 38.83
CA GLU A 96 -16.31 -14.25 39.93
C GLU A 96 -15.58 -12.92 39.71
N LEU A 97 -16.33 -11.92 39.22
CA LEU A 97 -15.97 -10.48 39.19
C LEU A 97 -16.04 -9.82 40.59
N ASP A 98 -16.00 -10.61 41.66
CA ASP A 98 -16.21 -10.18 43.04
C ASP A 98 -14.90 -10.41 43.81
N ASP A 99 -14.16 -9.31 44.09
CA ASP A 99 -12.85 -9.29 44.76
C ASP A 99 -12.84 -9.93 46.18
N ASP A 100 -14.02 -10.28 46.72
CA ASP A 100 -14.19 -10.65 48.14
C ASP A 100 -14.06 -12.17 48.43
N LYS A 101 -13.68 -13.00 47.44
CA LYS A 101 -13.58 -14.47 47.64
C LYS A 101 -12.30 -15.16 47.17
N SER A 102 -11.43 -14.52 46.38
CA SER A 102 -10.15 -15.12 46.04
C SER A 102 -9.21 -15.12 47.24
N THR A 103 -8.57 -16.25 47.49
CA THR A 103 -7.51 -16.34 48.50
C THR A 103 -6.17 -16.12 47.82
N ASP A 104 -5.47 -15.04 48.17
CA ASP A 104 -4.13 -14.76 47.69
C ASP A 104 -3.16 -15.85 48.18
N ILE A 105 -2.51 -16.52 47.23
CA ILE A 105 -1.49 -17.54 47.49
C ILE A 105 -0.11 -16.86 47.56
N ILE A 106 0.14 -15.94 46.64
CA ILE A 106 1.36 -15.14 46.55
C ILE A 106 0.91 -13.70 46.26
N GLU A 107 1.32 -12.75 47.10
CA GLU A 107 0.83 -11.37 47.06
C GLU A 107 1.35 -10.60 45.82
N ASP A 108 2.65 -10.66 45.54
CA ASP A 108 3.26 -9.79 44.52
C ASP A 108 4.17 -10.57 43.56
N ILE A 109 3.73 -10.69 42.29
CA ILE A 109 4.54 -11.22 41.19
C ILE A 109 4.71 -10.13 40.14
N ASN A 110 5.95 -9.76 39.87
CA ASN A 110 6.32 -8.81 38.85
C ASN A 110 6.30 -9.48 37.48
N LEU A 111 5.46 -8.95 36.59
CA LEU A 111 5.29 -9.44 35.24
C LEU A 111 5.70 -8.36 34.24
N TRP A 112 6.80 -8.60 33.54
CA TRP A 112 7.24 -7.75 32.43
C TRP A 112 6.97 -8.47 31.11
N SER A 113 6.60 -7.73 30.08
CA SER A 113 6.45 -8.25 28.72
C SER A 113 7.16 -7.36 27.73
N GLY A 114 7.80 -7.96 26.73
CA GLY A 114 8.44 -7.24 25.64
C GLY A 114 8.22 -7.98 24.33
N SER A 115 7.69 -7.31 23.30
CA SER A 115 7.40 -7.93 22.01
C SER A 115 7.79 -7.07 20.83
N GLY A 116 8.10 -7.76 19.72
CA GLY A 116 8.19 -7.19 18.38
C GLY A 116 6.95 -7.59 17.59
N ASP A 117 6.17 -6.61 17.15
CA ASP A 117 4.88 -6.84 16.50
C ASP A 117 4.90 -6.32 15.06
N VAL A 118 4.24 -7.05 14.16
CA VAL A 118 3.85 -6.58 12.84
C VAL A 118 2.44 -6.01 12.93
N LEU A 119 2.26 -4.80 12.41
CA LEU A 119 0.99 -4.10 12.35
C LEU A 119 0.48 -4.04 10.91
N ILE A 120 -0.77 -4.43 10.71
CA ILE A 120 -1.46 -4.40 9.42
C ILE A 120 -2.71 -3.54 9.58
N ARG A 121 -2.68 -2.31 9.05
CA ARG A 121 -3.84 -1.42 8.99
C ARG A 121 -4.77 -1.83 7.87
N PHE A 122 -6.06 -1.91 8.18
CA PHE A 122 -7.11 -2.08 7.18
C PHE A 122 -7.37 -0.79 6.42
N LEU A 123 -7.19 0.35 7.07
CA LEU A 123 -7.32 1.69 6.48
C LEU A 123 -6.07 2.52 6.77
N GLY A 124 -5.45 3.03 5.71
CA GLY A 124 -4.30 3.93 5.81
C GLY A 124 -4.71 5.39 6.01
N PRO A 125 -3.82 6.24 6.55
CA PRO A 125 -4.10 7.66 6.74
C PRO A 125 -4.39 8.38 5.41
N ASN A 126 -5.16 9.47 5.48
CA ASN A 126 -5.49 10.28 4.31
C ASN A 126 -4.21 10.92 3.74
N PRO A 127 -3.92 10.75 2.43
CA PRO A 127 -2.65 11.17 1.86
C PRO A 127 -2.59 12.66 1.52
N ARG A 128 -3.73 13.37 1.51
CA ARG A 128 -3.78 14.78 1.08
C ARG A 128 -3.81 15.75 2.25
N ASP A 129 -4.70 15.56 3.23
CA ASP A 129 -4.75 16.38 4.45
C ASP A 129 -5.51 15.67 5.59
N PHE A 130 -5.16 16.02 6.84
CA PHE A 130 -5.91 15.61 8.03
C PHE A 130 -7.21 16.40 8.14
N VAL A 131 -8.35 15.71 8.16
CA VAL A 131 -9.68 16.32 8.11
C VAL A 131 -10.35 16.43 9.49
N GLY A 132 -9.55 16.39 10.56
CA GLY A 132 -10.01 16.60 11.95
C GLY A 132 -10.18 15.33 12.77
N PHE A 133 -10.51 14.19 12.17
CA PHE A 133 -10.55 12.88 12.84
C PHE A 133 -10.32 11.75 11.85
N GLU A 134 -9.49 10.77 12.22
CA GLU A 134 -9.31 9.54 11.45
C GLU A 134 -9.24 8.33 12.36
N ALA A 135 -9.98 7.27 12.01
CA ALA A 135 -9.89 5.97 12.66
C ALA A 135 -9.09 5.04 11.76
N LEU A 136 -7.98 4.52 12.27
CA LEU A 136 -7.04 3.67 11.54
C LEU A 136 -7.01 2.28 12.21
N PRO A 137 -8.01 1.41 11.94
CA PRO A 137 -8.05 0.08 12.51
C PRO A 137 -6.94 -0.81 11.95
N TYR A 138 -6.40 -1.68 12.81
CA TYR A 138 -5.29 -2.57 12.50
C TYR A 138 -5.38 -3.92 13.23
N LEU A 139 -4.69 -4.91 12.68
CA LEU A 139 -4.32 -6.16 13.32
C LEU A 139 -2.85 -6.08 13.76
N ALA A 140 -2.54 -6.54 14.96
CA ALA A 140 -1.18 -6.70 15.47
C ALA A 140 -0.90 -8.17 15.74
N LEU A 141 0.24 -8.67 15.23
CA LEU A 141 0.73 -10.01 15.48
C LEU A 141 2.18 -9.91 15.93
N GLY A 142 2.53 -10.51 17.06
CA GLY A 142 3.83 -10.33 17.67
C GLY A 142 4.39 -11.60 18.30
N VAL A 143 5.70 -11.56 18.49
CA VAL A 143 6.44 -12.54 19.29
C VAL A 143 7.33 -11.77 20.25
N GLY A 144 7.56 -12.34 21.42
CA GLY A 144 8.24 -11.64 22.49
C GLY A 144 8.62 -12.56 23.64
N ALA A 145 8.90 -11.93 24.77
CA ALA A 145 9.20 -12.60 26.01
C ALA A 145 8.35 -12.04 27.16
N LYS A 146 7.99 -12.94 28.08
CA LYS A 146 7.40 -12.63 29.37
C LYS A 146 8.45 -12.91 30.44
N TRP A 147 8.81 -11.92 31.24
CA TRP A 147 9.68 -12.11 32.40
C TRP A 147 8.81 -12.16 33.64
N ILE A 148 8.89 -13.27 34.36
CA ILE A 148 8.11 -13.53 35.55
C ILE A 148 9.09 -13.54 36.71
N ASN A 149 8.92 -12.60 37.64
CA ASN A 149 9.73 -12.49 38.85
C ASN A 149 8.77 -12.48 40.06
N PRO A 150 8.63 -13.61 40.76
CA PRO A 150 7.98 -13.64 42.05
C PRO A 150 8.86 -12.87 43.05
N ALA A 151 8.35 -11.81 43.68
CA ALA A 151 9.18 -10.89 44.49
C ALA A 151 9.88 -11.53 45.72
N ILE A 152 9.63 -12.82 45.97
CA ILE A 152 10.21 -13.63 47.04
C ILE A 152 10.99 -14.78 46.41
N ASP A 153 12.32 -14.77 46.55
CA ASP A 153 13.17 -15.84 46.03
C ASP A 153 13.41 -16.92 47.08
N VAL A 154 12.97 -18.13 46.76
CA VAL A 154 13.41 -19.34 47.41
C VAL A 154 14.15 -20.22 46.41
N THR A 155 15.35 -20.65 46.79
CA THR A 155 16.11 -21.64 46.03
C THR A 155 15.61 -23.04 46.31
N VAL A 156 15.28 -23.78 45.25
CA VAL A 156 14.88 -25.19 45.28
C VAL A 156 15.89 -26.04 44.52
N ASN A 157 16.19 -27.23 45.03
CA ASN A 157 17.05 -28.18 44.33
C ASN A 157 16.28 -28.88 43.20
N ARG A 158 16.91 -29.00 42.05
CA ARG A 158 16.38 -29.74 40.89
C ARG A 158 16.80 -31.20 40.95
N THR A 159 16.05 -32.08 40.30
CA THR A 159 16.39 -33.51 40.20
C THR A 159 17.65 -33.80 39.38
N ASP A 160 18.02 -32.90 38.46
CA ASP A 160 19.21 -32.98 37.62
C ASP A 160 20.52 -32.52 38.31
N GLY A 161 20.43 -32.10 39.58
CA GLY A 161 21.55 -31.59 40.37
C GLY A 161 21.78 -30.08 40.28
N GLY A 162 20.88 -29.33 39.65
CA GLY A 162 20.86 -27.86 39.63
C GLY A 162 20.03 -27.20 40.75
N THR A 163 19.90 -25.88 40.69
CA THR A 163 18.99 -25.11 41.55
C THR A 163 18.10 -24.21 40.70
N LYS A 164 16.89 -23.94 41.19
CA LYS A 164 15.93 -23.01 40.58
C LYS A 164 15.43 -22.01 41.63
N GLU A 165 15.23 -20.76 41.21
CA GLU A 165 14.76 -19.65 42.06
C GLU A 165 13.31 -19.31 41.71
N GLY A 166 12.57 -18.77 42.70
CA GLY A 166 11.18 -18.36 42.54
C GLY A 166 10.39 -18.46 43.85
N ALA A 167 9.07 -18.35 43.77
CA ALA A 167 8.21 -18.39 44.94
C ALA A 167 7.55 -19.76 45.11
N ARG A 168 7.69 -20.32 46.31
CA ARG A 168 7.02 -21.57 46.68
C ARG A 168 5.66 -21.28 47.27
N PHE A 169 4.69 -22.08 46.89
CA PHE A 169 3.37 -22.05 47.50
C PHE A 169 2.84 -23.46 47.71
N ARG A 170 1.86 -23.56 48.61
CA ARG A 170 1.13 -24.80 48.85
C ARG A 170 -0.32 -24.55 48.52
N ASP A 171 -0.86 -25.34 47.60
CA ASP A 171 -2.29 -25.30 47.33
C ASP A 171 -3.04 -25.83 48.58
N PRO A 172 -3.91 -25.02 49.22
CA PRO A 172 -4.63 -25.43 50.42
C PRO A 172 -5.64 -26.55 50.17
N GLN A 173 -6.10 -26.76 48.92
CA GLN A 173 -7.13 -27.75 48.60
C GLN A 173 -6.54 -29.14 48.31
N SER A 174 -5.57 -29.24 47.41
CA SER A 174 -4.85 -30.50 47.10
C SER A 174 -3.77 -30.84 48.14
N GLY A 175 -3.29 -29.83 48.88
CA GLY A 175 -2.17 -29.96 49.80
C GLY A 175 -0.80 -30.12 49.13
N ARG A 176 -0.74 -30.06 47.79
CA ARG A 176 0.49 -30.16 46.98
C ARG A 176 1.32 -28.87 47.07
N ASN A 177 2.63 -29.01 46.91
CA ASN A 177 3.54 -27.87 46.92
C ASN A 177 4.00 -27.58 45.50
N PHE A 178 4.08 -26.30 45.16
CA PHE A 178 4.45 -25.82 43.85
C PHE A 178 5.51 -24.73 43.95
N LEU A 179 6.23 -24.53 42.85
CA LEU A 179 7.14 -23.43 42.63
C LEU A 179 6.68 -22.69 41.38
N ILE A 180 6.42 -21.38 41.48
CA ILE A 180 6.46 -20.51 40.31
C ILE A 180 7.88 -19.98 40.19
N ALA A 181 8.56 -20.31 39.10
CA ALA A 181 9.97 -19.99 38.94
C ALA A 181 10.18 -18.56 38.41
N GLU A 182 11.29 -17.94 38.80
CA GLU A 182 11.78 -16.74 38.12
C GLU A 182 12.35 -17.13 36.76
N GLU A 183 11.55 -17.00 35.71
CA GLU A 183 11.94 -17.41 34.36
C GLU A 183 11.47 -16.44 33.27
N THR A 184 12.14 -16.55 32.12
CA THR A 184 11.76 -15.85 30.89
C THR A 184 11.07 -16.83 29.96
N GLN A 185 9.84 -16.53 29.60
CA GLN A 185 8.99 -17.38 28.77
C GLN A 185 8.79 -16.76 27.39
N LEU A 186 8.78 -17.60 26.35
CA LEU A 186 8.43 -17.15 25.01
C LEU A 186 6.95 -16.75 25.00
N MET A 187 6.66 -15.59 24.42
CA MET A 187 5.31 -15.03 24.41
C MET A 187 4.86 -14.76 22.97
N GLY A 188 3.66 -15.20 22.62
CA GLY A 188 2.97 -14.76 21.42
C GLY A 188 2.00 -13.60 21.71
N LEU A 189 1.71 -12.79 20.71
CA LEU A 189 0.75 -11.69 20.80
C LEU A 189 -0.16 -11.67 19.57
N ALA A 190 -1.47 -11.54 19.79
CA ALA A 190 -2.44 -11.23 18.76
C ALA A 190 -3.41 -10.16 19.28
N ALA A 191 -3.59 -9.07 18.53
CA ALA A 191 -4.44 -7.99 18.97
C ALA A 191 -5.15 -7.27 17.81
N LEU A 192 -6.32 -6.72 18.12
CA LEU A 192 -7.06 -5.81 17.26
C LEU A 192 -7.06 -4.43 17.89
N GLY A 193 -6.73 -3.42 17.11
CA GLY A 193 -6.70 -2.06 17.60
C GLY A 193 -7.11 -1.02 16.58
N THR A 194 -7.19 0.22 17.03
CA THR A 194 -7.41 1.37 16.16
C THR A 194 -6.66 2.58 16.70
N ASP A 195 -5.98 3.29 15.81
CA ASP A 195 -5.45 4.62 16.11
C ASP A 195 -6.53 5.65 15.77
N LEU A 196 -7.03 6.34 16.79
CA LEU A 196 -7.93 7.48 16.66
C LEU A 196 -7.08 8.75 16.59
N ARG A 197 -6.78 9.20 15.37
CA ARG A 197 -6.03 10.44 15.15
C ARG A 197 -6.94 11.63 15.39
N VAL A 198 -6.71 12.35 16.49
CA VAL A 198 -7.49 13.53 16.89
C VAL A 198 -6.75 14.85 16.65
N SER A 199 -5.44 14.77 16.37
CA SER A 199 -4.67 15.90 15.84
C SER A 199 -3.61 15.36 14.88
N PRO A 200 -2.96 16.22 14.09
CA PRO A 200 -1.84 15.80 13.26
C PRO A 200 -0.79 15.03 14.08
N ARG A 201 -0.41 15.50 15.26
CA ARG A 201 0.71 14.91 16.04
C ARG A 201 0.31 13.95 17.14
N PHE A 202 -0.97 13.59 17.21
CA PHE A 202 -1.47 12.86 18.35
C PHE A 202 -2.56 11.87 17.97
N ALA A 203 -2.43 10.64 18.44
CA ALA A 203 -3.44 9.61 18.33
C ALA A 203 -3.75 9.00 19.71
N ILE A 204 -5.02 8.64 19.88
CA ILE A 204 -5.47 7.80 20.97
C ILE A 204 -5.57 6.38 20.39
N ARG A 205 -4.82 5.44 20.95
CA ARG A 205 -4.86 4.04 20.54
C ARG A 205 -5.83 3.29 21.43
N LEU A 206 -6.72 2.51 20.84
CA LEU A 206 -7.54 1.53 21.55
C LEU A 206 -7.11 0.16 21.04
N GLU A 207 -6.83 -0.78 21.95
CA GLU A 207 -6.42 -2.12 21.56
C GLU A 207 -6.98 -3.15 22.52
N VAL A 208 -7.49 -4.25 21.96
CA VAL A 208 -7.83 -5.47 22.69
C VAL A 208 -7.02 -6.61 22.12
N GLY A 209 -6.50 -7.48 22.97
CA GLY A 209 -5.62 -8.55 22.50
C GLY A 209 -5.40 -9.63 23.53
N ASP A 210 -4.54 -10.54 23.15
CA ASP A 210 -4.14 -11.68 23.94
C ASP A 210 -2.63 -11.84 23.87
N ARG A 211 -2.00 -12.01 25.03
CA ARG A 211 -0.61 -12.43 25.17
C ARG A 211 -0.61 -13.83 25.77
N PHE A 212 -0.08 -14.79 25.03
CA PHE A 212 -0.06 -16.18 25.47
C PHE A 212 1.37 -16.67 25.66
N PHE A 213 1.60 -17.37 26.77
CA PHE A 213 2.92 -17.87 27.19
C PHE A 213 2.74 -19.08 28.13
N ASP A 214 3.76 -19.92 28.25
CA ASP A 214 3.76 -21.04 29.20
C ASP A 214 4.13 -20.51 30.60
N ALA A 215 3.34 -20.83 31.61
CA ALA A 215 3.61 -20.38 32.98
C ALA A 215 4.63 -21.31 33.65
N PRO A 216 5.76 -20.81 34.19
CA PRO A 216 6.87 -21.64 34.68
C PRO A 216 6.54 -22.24 36.05
N LEU A 217 5.75 -23.31 36.05
CA LEU A 217 5.24 -23.94 37.26
C LEU A 217 5.79 -25.34 37.41
N TYR A 218 6.28 -25.63 38.61
CA TYR A 218 6.89 -26.91 38.93
C TYR A 218 6.29 -27.51 40.19
N LEU A 219 5.99 -28.80 40.13
CA LEU A 219 5.57 -29.55 41.31
C LEU A 219 6.78 -29.79 42.23
N LEU A 220 6.58 -29.66 43.53
CA LEU A 220 7.61 -29.90 44.53
C LEU A 220 7.27 -31.11 45.40
N ASN A 221 8.27 -31.96 45.61
CA ASN A 221 8.19 -33.07 46.55
C ASN A 221 9.12 -32.86 47.76
N ALA A 222 8.65 -33.27 48.93
CA ALA A 222 9.41 -33.16 50.16
C ALA A 222 10.32 -34.38 50.32
N THR A 223 11.64 -34.17 50.21
CA THR A 223 12.64 -35.21 50.49
C THR A 223 13.32 -34.88 51.81
N GLY A 224 12.82 -35.44 52.91
CA GLY A 224 13.30 -35.12 54.26
C GLY A 224 12.95 -33.68 54.68
N THR A 225 13.94 -32.84 54.97
CA THR A 225 13.74 -31.40 55.30
C THR A 225 13.88 -30.47 54.10
N THR A 226 14.16 -31.01 52.91
CA THR A 226 14.38 -30.23 51.69
C THR A 226 13.25 -30.44 50.70
N MET A 227 12.83 -29.37 50.02
CA MET A 227 11.95 -29.46 48.86
C MET A 227 12.80 -29.65 47.61
N VAL A 228 12.37 -30.56 46.74
CA VAL A 228 13.02 -30.88 45.46
C VAL A 228 11.96 -30.84 44.37
N GLU A 229 12.31 -30.34 43.19
CA GLU A 229 11.46 -30.42 41.98
C GLU A 229 11.04 -31.87 41.71
N GLU A 230 9.77 -32.11 41.41
CA GLU A 230 9.26 -33.44 41.03
C GLU A 230 9.24 -33.55 39.50
N GLY A 231 10.32 -34.12 38.94
CA GLY A 231 10.52 -34.18 37.50
C GLY A 231 11.28 -32.97 36.95
N GLU A 232 11.43 -32.92 35.63
CA GLU A 232 12.13 -31.83 34.93
C GLU A 232 11.17 -30.98 34.06
N GLU A 233 9.90 -31.36 34.00
CA GLU A 233 8.92 -30.79 33.08
C GLU A 233 8.10 -29.70 33.76
N ASP A 234 7.91 -28.60 33.03
CA ASP A 234 6.98 -27.54 33.40
C ASP A 234 5.55 -28.09 33.33
N ILE A 235 4.80 -27.94 34.40
CA ILE A 235 3.41 -28.41 34.51
C ILE A 235 2.40 -27.28 34.31
N GLY A 236 2.84 -26.06 34.03
CA GLY A 236 1.95 -24.94 33.79
C GLY A 236 1.26 -25.01 32.43
N ASN A 237 -0.02 -24.65 32.42
CA ASN A 237 -0.77 -24.48 31.19
C ASN A 237 -0.32 -23.23 30.41
N VAL A 238 -0.60 -23.23 29.11
CA VAL A 238 -0.54 -22.02 28.28
C VAL A 238 -1.49 -20.99 28.89
N THR A 239 -0.92 -19.88 29.35
CA THR A 239 -1.65 -18.80 30.00
C THR A 239 -1.96 -17.70 29.02
N HIS A 240 -3.24 -17.35 28.91
CA HIS A 240 -3.75 -16.25 28.09
C HIS A 240 -3.97 -15.01 28.96
N GLU A 241 -3.24 -13.95 28.67
CA GLU A 241 -3.48 -12.59 29.19
C GLU A 241 -4.33 -11.82 28.18
N VAL A 242 -5.65 -11.93 28.33
CA VAL A 242 -6.60 -11.14 27.55
C VAL A 242 -6.61 -9.73 28.11
N TYR A 243 -6.42 -8.73 27.26
CA TYR A 243 -6.33 -7.34 27.69
C TYR A 243 -7.18 -6.39 26.87
N GLY A 244 -7.57 -5.28 27.51
CA GLY A 244 -8.07 -4.07 26.86
C GLY A 244 -7.26 -2.86 27.32
N GLN A 245 -6.74 -2.08 26.39
CA GLN A 245 -5.85 -0.95 26.69
C GLN A 245 -6.15 0.31 25.89
N LEU A 246 -5.85 1.44 26.51
CA LEU A 246 -5.85 2.78 25.93
C LEU A 246 -4.42 3.31 25.90
N GLY A 247 -3.99 3.78 24.73
CA GLY A 247 -2.69 4.38 24.49
C GLY A 247 -2.78 5.85 24.10
N LEU A 248 -1.80 6.64 24.51
CA LEU A 248 -1.60 8.01 24.07
C LEU A 248 -0.31 8.08 23.25
N HIS A 249 -0.42 8.49 21.99
CA HIS A 249 0.68 8.41 21.02
C HIS A 249 1.03 9.76 20.45
N MET A 250 2.32 10.09 20.52
CA MET A 250 2.91 11.18 19.78
C MET A 250 3.36 10.67 18.42
N LEU A 251 2.85 11.31 17.36
CA LEU A 251 3.12 10.95 15.99
C LEU A 251 4.27 11.80 15.43
N PHE A 252 5.28 11.14 14.89
CA PHE A 252 6.48 11.73 14.32
C PHE A 252 6.67 11.31 12.87
N GLY A 253 7.29 12.18 12.09
CA GLY A 253 7.59 11.91 10.70
C GLY A 253 7.92 13.20 9.97
N LEU A 254 9.15 13.29 9.48
CA LEU A 254 9.50 14.16 8.37
C LEU A 254 9.14 13.38 7.10
N GLU A 255 8.30 13.95 6.26
CA GLU A 255 8.34 13.58 4.86
C GLU A 255 9.79 13.76 4.38
N ARG A 256 10.29 12.87 3.51
CA ARG A 256 11.16 13.41 2.47
C ARG A 256 10.26 14.41 1.77
N PRO A 257 10.56 15.73 1.79
CA PRO A 257 9.78 16.64 0.99
C PRO A 257 9.73 16.01 -0.40
N ALA A 258 8.53 15.89 -1.00
CA ALA A 258 8.43 15.64 -2.42
C ALA A 258 9.52 16.50 -3.07
N PRO A 259 10.46 15.92 -3.85
CA PRO A 259 11.70 16.59 -4.22
C PRO A 259 11.34 18.01 -4.61
N VAL A 260 11.68 18.95 -3.72
CA VAL A 260 11.36 20.34 -3.97
C VAL A 260 12.21 20.61 -5.19
N ALA A 261 11.56 20.81 -6.33
CA ALA A 261 12.23 21.44 -7.45
C ALA A 261 12.81 22.72 -6.86
N ILE A 262 14.12 22.71 -6.60
CA ILE A 262 14.80 23.85 -6.01
C ILE A 262 14.46 24.98 -6.95
N ALA A 263 13.69 25.96 -6.45
CA ALA A 263 13.50 27.19 -7.19
C ALA A 263 14.92 27.71 -7.49
N PRO A 264 15.31 27.88 -8.76
CA PRO A 264 16.64 28.37 -9.10
C PRO A 264 16.93 29.66 -8.32
N ALA A 265 18.21 29.92 -8.01
CA ALA A 265 18.66 31.20 -7.48
C ALA A 265 18.01 32.38 -8.25
N PRO A 266 17.76 33.55 -7.61
CA PRO A 266 17.09 34.68 -8.25
C PRO A 266 17.71 34.92 -9.63
N PRO A 267 16.90 35.03 -10.69
CA PRO A 267 17.39 34.91 -12.04
C PRO A 267 18.50 35.95 -12.27
N PRO A 268 19.67 35.53 -12.79
CA PRO A 268 20.54 36.42 -13.52
C PRO A 268 19.70 37.21 -14.55
N PRO A 269 20.14 38.40 -14.99
CA PRO A 269 19.41 39.14 -16.04
C PRO A 269 18.98 38.17 -17.14
N PRO A 270 17.69 38.22 -17.56
CA PRO A 270 17.03 37.09 -18.19
C PRO A 270 17.91 36.52 -19.30
N PRO A 271 18.37 35.26 -19.17
CA PRO A 271 19.06 34.61 -20.27
C PRO A 271 18.11 34.61 -21.47
N ALA A 272 18.67 34.79 -22.66
CA ALA A 272 17.90 34.76 -23.91
C ALA A 272 16.97 33.54 -23.92
N PRO A 273 15.73 33.67 -24.43
CA PRO A 273 14.74 32.60 -24.41
C PRO A 273 15.39 31.29 -24.88
N VAL A 274 15.29 30.26 -24.03
CA VAL A 274 15.81 28.93 -24.35
C VAL A 274 14.96 28.42 -25.50
N GLU A 275 15.60 28.29 -26.64
CA GLU A 275 15.05 27.73 -27.85
C GLU A 275 15.43 26.26 -27.89
N GLU A 276 14.43 25.38 -27.88
CA GLU A 276 14.65 23.94 -27.96
C GLU A 276 14.45 23.48 -29.40
N THR A 277 15.46 22.87 -29.99
CA THR A 277 15.33 22.22 -31.30
C THR A 277 14.60 20.89 -31.11
N ILE A 278 13.40 20.78 -31.68
CA ILE A 278 12.58 19.58 -31.67
C ILE A 278 12.36 19.08 -33.10
N THR A 279 12.06 17.80 -33.27
CA THR A 279 11.57 17.24 -34.53
C THR A 279 10.06 17.13 -34.44
N VAL A 280 9.34 17.66 -35.42
CA VAL A 280 7.87 17.63 -35.47
C VAL A 280 7.41 16.86 -36.69
N CYS A 281 6.51 15.90 -36.47
CA CYS A 281 5.79 15.24 -37.54
C CYS A 281 4.72 16.18 -38.13
N VAL A 282 4.65 16.25 -39.45
CA VAL A 282 3.66 17.02 -40.21
C VAL A 282 2.98 16.08 -41.21
N ILE A 283 1.65 16.04 -41.16
CA ILE A 283 0.85 15.31 -42.15
C ILE A 283 0.91 16.07 -43.47
N ASP A 284 1.37 15.43 -44.52
CA ASP A 284 1.50 16.02 -45.85
C ASP A 284 1.23 14.96 -46.93
N PRO A 285 -0.02 14.82 -47.39
CA PRO A 285 -0.41 13.79 -48.37
C PRO A 285 0.26 13.95 -49.73
N THR A 286 0.97 15.06 -49.96
CA THR A 286 1.65 15.34 -51.23
C THR A 286 3.07 14.76 -51.30
N VAL A 287 3.63 14.31 -50.17
CA VAL A 287 4.94 13.66 -50.12
C VAL A 287 4.82 12.14 -50.13
N PRO A 288 5.86 11.39 -50.56
CA PRO A 288 5.94 9.95 -50.34
C PRO A 288 5.73 9.61 -48.86
N GLY A 289 4.89 8.61 -48.58
CA GLY A 289 4.54 8.21 -47.21
C GLY A 289 3.55 9.15 -46.50
N GLY A 290 3.09 10.24 -47.11
CA GLY A 290 2.05 11.10 -46.56
C GLY A 290 2.40 11.84 -45.25
N ILE A 291 3.61 11.66 -44.74
CA ILE A 291 4.12 12.24 -43.48
C ILE A 291 5.53 12.76 -43.74
N ARG A 292 5.83 13.96 -43.26
CA ARG A 292 7.19 14.52 -43.28
C ARG A 292 7.62 14.93 -41.88
N THR A 293 8.89 14.74 -41.57
CA THR A 293 9.51 15.25 -40.34
C THR A 293 10.14 16.60 -40.61
N MET A 294 9.91 17.56 -39.72
CA MET A 294 10.47 18.91 -39.82
C MET A 294 11.18 19.27 -38.52
N THR A 295 12.40 19.78 -38.63
CA THR A 295 13.10 20.40 -37.50
C THR A 295 12.43 21.73 -37.18
N ALA A 296 11.96 21.87 -35.94
CA ALA A 296 11.33 23.07 -35.42
C ALA A 296 12.04 23.57 -34.17
N THR A 297 11.84 24.84 -33.85
CA THR A 297 12.25 25.44 -32.59
C THR A 297 11.01 25.64 -31.72
N PHE A 298 10.97 24.96 -30.59
CA PHE A 298 9.98 25.18 -29.55
C PHE A 298 10.46 26.31 -28.62
N ILE A 299 9.57 27.24 -28.31
CA ILE A 299 9.80 28.34 -27.38
C ILE A 299 8.95 28.08 -26.13
N PRO A 300 9.51 27.49 -25.05
CA PRO A 300 8.74 27.11 -23.87
C PRO A 300 8.04 28.28 -23.17
N SER A 301 8.58 29.50 -23.32
CA SER A 301 8.03 30.71 -22.69
C SER A 301 6.74 31.21 -23.35
N THR A 302 6.50 30.92 -24.63
CA THR A 302 5.27 31.29 -25.34
C THR A 302 4.40 30.09 -25.72
N GLY A 303 4.98 28.88 -25.69
CA GLY A 303 4.33 27.66 -26.19
C GLY A 303 4.29 27.58 -27.71
N ASP A 304 5.02 28.46 -28.41
CA ASP A 304 5.06 28.49 -29.88
C ASP A 304 6.06 27.50 -30.45
N THR A 305 5.71 26.92 -31.59
CA THR A 305 6.61 26.10 -32.40
C THR A 305 6.87 26.82 -33.72
N LEU A 306 8.13 27.22 -33.94
CA LEU A 306 8.59 27.91 -35.13
C LEU A 306 9.38 26.97 -36.04
N VAL A 307 9.27 27.12 -37.35
CA VAL A 307 10.11 26.43 -38.33
C VAL A 307 10.81 27.45 -39.21
N VAL A 308 11.97 27.08 -39.75
CA VAL A 308 12.71 27.93 -40.70
C VAL A 308 12.34 27.52 -42.12
N VAL A 309 11.64 28.40 -42.84
CA VAL A 309 11.28 28.19 -44.25
C VAL A 309 11.88 29.33 -45.07
N ASN A 310 12.68 29.00 -46.09
CA ASN A 310 13.40 29.97 -46.93
C ASN A 310 14.27 30.98 -46.13
N GLY A 311 14.77 30.58 -44.96
CA GLY A 311 15.60 31.42 -44.09
C GLY A 311 14.81 32.31 -43.12
N GLU A 312 13.48 32.32 -43.17
CA GLU A 312 12.62 33.06 -42.24
C GLU A 312 11.98 32.14 -41.20
N ARG A 313 11.84 32.64 -39.96
CA ARG A 313 11.16 31.92 -38.88
C ARG A 313 9.67 32.19 -38.95
N VAL A 314 8.89 31.15 -39.17
CA VAL A 314 7.43 31.21 -39.29
C VAL A 314 6.79 30.20 -38.34
N ALA A 315 5.55 30.45 -37.93
CA ALA A 315 4.82 29.52 -37.06
C ALA A 315 4.60 28.19 -37.81
N LEU A 316 4.84 27.04 -37.17
CA LEU A 316 4.63 25.73 -37.78
C LEU A 316 3.24 25.61 -38.46
N ARG A 317 2.19 26.11 -37.80
CA ARG A 317 0.82 26.12 -38.32
C ARG A 317 0.65 26.84 -39.66
N SER A 318 1.50 27.82 -39.97
CA SER A 318 1.48 28.54 -41.25
C SER A 318 2.18 27.80 -42.39
N THR A 319 2.89 26.71 -42.06
CA THR A 319 3.68 25.90 -43.01
C THR A 319 3.03 24.57 -43.35
N VAL A 320 2.00 24.19 -42.59
CA VAL A 320 1.17 23.04 -42.92
C VAL A 320 0.04 23.53 -43.81
N GLY A 321 -0.12 22.90 -44.97
CA GLY A 321 -1.21 23.22 -45.89
C GLY A 321 -2.58 22.92 -45.27
N ASN A 322 -3.65 23.17 -46.02
CA ASN A 322 -4.99 22.74 -45.62
C ASN A 322 -5.09 21.22 -45.72
N VAL A 323 -4.78 20.52 -44.63
CA VAL A 323 -4.93 19.07 -44.50
C VAL A 323 -6.24 18.77 -43.79
N VAL A 324 -7.09 17.95 -44.41
CA VAL A 324 -8.31 17.46 -43.77
C VAL A 324 -7.90 16.47 -42.69
N VAL A 325 -8.41 16.66 -41.48
CA VAL A 325 -8.16 15.78 -40.33
C VAL A 325 -9.48 15.33 -39.75
N ALA A 326 -9.50 14.18 -39.11
CA ALA A 326 -10.73 13.56 -38.63
C ALA A 326 -11.46 14.43 -37.61
N SER A 327 -10.73 15.17 -36.77
CA SER A 327 -11.31 16.12 -35.80
C SER A 327 -12.12 17.27 -36.44
N SER A 328 -11.97 17.50 -37.75
CA SER A 328 -12.71 18.50 -38.52
C SER A 328 -13.80 17.89 -39.42
N ALA A 329 -13.93 16.56 -39.46
CA ALA A 329 -14.90 15.87 -40.29
C ALA A 329 -16.19 15.55 -39.51
N ASP A 330 -17.35 15.91 -40.09
CA ASP A 330 -18.66 15.75 -39.43
C ASP A 330 -18.96 14.30 -39.04
N TRP A 331 -18.56 13.34 -39.87
CA TRP A 331 -18.78 11.91 -39.61
C TRP A 331 -18.07 11.48 -38.32
N TYR A 332 -16.83 11.91 -38.11
CA TYR A 332 -16.02 11.54 -36.95
C TYR A 332 -16.57 12.19 -35.67
N VAL A 333 -16.90 13.49 -35.73
CA VAL A 333 -17.48 14.22 -34.60
C VAL A 333 -18.85 13.65 -34.21
N SER A 334 -19.62 13.14 -35.16
CA SER A 334 -20.94 12.53 -34.95
C SER A 334 -20.87 11.03 -34.59
N GLY A 335 -19.68 10.44 -34.52
CA GLY A 335 -19.49 9.00 -34.22
C GLY A 335 -20.01 8.06 -35.32
N GLN A 336 -20.06 8.52 -36.56
CA GLN A 336 -20.40 7.70 -37.73
C GLN A 336 -19.17 6.91 -38.20
N PRO A 337 -19.34 5.80 -38.95
CA PRO A 337 -18.21 5.11 -39.57
C PRO A 337 -17.60 5.94 -40.70
N LEU A 338 -16.29 5.77 -40.92
CA LEU A 338 -15.66 6.13 -42.18
C LEU A 338 -16.10 5.11 -43.23
N ARG A 339 -16.61 5.58 -44.36
CA ARG A 339 -17.07 4.75 -45.46
C ARG A 339 -16.13 4.90 -46.64
N LEU A 340 -15.56 3.79 -47.09
CA LEU A 340 -14.89 3.66 -48.38
C LEU A 340 -15.92 3.14 -49.37
N HIS A 341 -16.18 3.90 -50.43
CA HIS A 341 -17.03 3.46 -51.53
C HIS A 341 -16.12 2.90 -52.62
N ILE A 342 -16.35 1.65 -53.00
CA ILE A 342 -15.59 0.96 -54.03
C ILE A 342 -16.61 0.34 -54.98
N GLU A 343 -16.84 0.99 -56.13
CA GLU A 343 -17.92 0.64 -57.06
C GLU A 343 -19.30 0.57 -56.40
N ASP A 344 -19.93 -0.61 -56.37
CA ASP A 344 -21.25 -0.87 -55.75
C ASP A 344 -21.14 -1.38 -54.28
N GLU A 345 -19.91 -1.56 -53.77
CA GLU A 345 -19.63 -2.04 -52.42
C GLU A 345 -19.16 -0.91 -51.50
N HIS A 346 -19.34 -1.10 -50.18
CA HIS A 346 -18.84 -0.16 -49.19
C HIS A 346 -18.20 -0.90 -48.03
N VAL A 347 -17.03 -0.43 -47.60
CA VAL A 347 -16.35 -0.91 -46.40
C VAL A 347 -16.47 0.16 -45.33
N GLU A 348 -16.92 -0.25 -44.13
CA GLU A 348 -17.10 0.65 -42.99
C GLU A 348 -16.01 0.41 -41.94
N PHE A 349 -15.43 1.51 -41.46
CA PHE A 349 -14.47 1.52 -40.36
C PHE A 349 -14.98 2.39 -39.21
N VAL A 350 -14.99 1.86 -37.99
CA VAL A 350 -15.47 2.56 -36.78
C VAL A 350 -14.33 2.87 -35.85
N THR A 351 -14.44 3.96 -35.09
CA THR A 351 -13.42 4.36 -34.12
C THR A 351 -13.16 3.24 -33.10
N PHE A 352 -11.91 2.82 -32.96
CA PHE A 352 -11.48 1.80 -32.03
C PHE A 352 -10.41 2.34 -31.09
N GLY A 353 -10.57 2.09 -29.80
CA GLY A 353 -9.63 2.55 -28.78
C GLY A 353 -9.49 4.09 -28.70
N THR A 354 -8.39 4.53 -28.11
CA THR A 354 -8.06 5.96 -27.93
C THR A 354 -7.04 6.43 -28.95
N ALA A 355 -7.09 7.72 -29.27
CA ALA A 355 -6.04 8.39 -30.03
C ALA A 355 -4.65 8.15 -29.42
N ARG A 356 -3.65 7.92 -30.27
CA ARG A 356 -2.26 7.67 -29.85
C ARG A 356 -1.27 8.35 -30.79
N LEU A 357 -0.08 8.60 -30.26
CA LEU A 357 1.06 9.00 -31.08
C LEU A 357 1.62 7.72 -31.72
N VAL A 358 1.78 7.73 -33.04
CA VAL A 358 2.35 6.64 -33.83
C VAL A 358 3.55 7.20 -34.59
N GLU A 359 4.67 6.47 -34.61
CA GLU A 359 5.83 6.93 -35.36
C GLU A 359 5.53 6.89 -36.86
N ALA A 360 6.17 7.77 -37.62
CA ALA A 360 5.90 7.89 -39.05
C ALA A 360 6.36 6.65 -39.85
N GLU A 361 7.32 5.89 -39.31
CA GLU A 361 7.81 4.65 -39.89
C GLU A 361 6.81 3.50 -39.71
N ASP A 362 6.10 3.43 -38.59
CA ASP A 362 5.11 2.37 -38.32
C ASP A 362 3.83 2.47 -39.18
N LEU A 363 3.70 3.51 -40.01
CA LEU A 363 2.50 3.79 -40.80
C LEU A 363 2.78 3.83 -42.29
N ALA A 364 2.03 3.03 -43.04
CA ALA A 364 1.97 3.11 -44.48
C ALA A 364 0.82 4.01 -44.94
N PHE A 365 1.12 5.01 -45.76
CA PHE A 365 0.10 5.86 -46.37
C PHE A 365 -0.61 5.12 -47.50
N LEU A 366 -1.93 4.93 -47.37
CA LEU A 366 -2.74 4.29 -48.40
C LEU A 366 -3.17 5.30 -49.46
N GLY A 367 -3.71 6.44 -49.00
CA GLY A 367 -4.23 7.49 -49.86
C GLY A 367 -5.14 8.44 -49.08
N THR A 368 -6.04 9.12 -49.78
CA THR A 368 -7.01 10.03 -49.18
C THR A 368 -8.43 9.61 -49.48
N VAL A 369 -9.33 9.79 -48.51
CA VAL A 369 -10.76 9.54 -48.63
C VAL A 369 -11.47 10.85 -48.38
N ASN A 370 -12.11 11.42 -49.40
CA ASN A 370 -12.66 12.79 -49.33
C ASN A 370 -11.61 13.83 -48.85
N GLY A 371 -10.35 13.63 -49.22
CA GLY A 371 -9.22 14.47 -48.81
C GLY A 371 -8.66 14.19 -47.41
N LEU A 372 -9.28 13.31 -46.61
CA LEU A 372 -8.74 12.83 -45.33
C LEU A 372 -7.63 11.80 -45.59
N PRO A 373 -6.40 11.99 -45.09
CA PRO A 373 -5.34 11.01 -45.21
C PRO A 373 -5.64 9.75 -44.41
N VAL A 374 -5.43 8.58 -45.02
CA VAL A 374 -5.68 7.26 -44.43
C VAL A 374 -4.39 6.45 -44.47
N TYR A 375 -4.08 5.80 -43.35
CA TYR A 375 -2.90 4.98 -43.16
C TYR A 375 -3.30 3.60 -42.65
N ALA A 376 -2.43 2.62 -42.88
CA ALA A 376 -2.46 1.30 -42.24
C ALA A 376 -1.13 1.06 -41.52
N ASP A 377 -1.05 -0.04 -40.79
CA ASP A 377 0.21 -0.53 -40.24
C ASP A 377 1.19 -0.86 -41.39
N GLU A 378 2.45 -0.41 -41.30
CA GLU A 378 3.43 -0.64 -42.38
C GLU A 378 3.61 -2.13 -42.67
N ASP A 379 3.63 -2.97 -41.63
CA ASP A 379 3.85 -4.42 -41.75
C ASP A 379 2.68 -5.14 -42.45
N GLU A 380 1.46 -4.60 -42.37
CA GLU A 380 0.24 -5.22 -42.92
C GLU A 380 0.11 -5.00 -44.44
N VAL A 381 0.65 -3.89 -44.95
CA VAL A 381 0.46 -3.48 -46.35
C VAL A 381 1.78 -3.43 -47.14
N GLN A 382 2.88 -3.90 -46.56
CA GLN A 382 4.21 -3.85 -47.19
C GLN A 382 4.21 -4.44 -48.61
N ASP A 383 3.47 -5.54 -48.81
CA ASP A 383 3.42 -6.29 -50.07
C ASP A 383 2.72 -5.52 -51.20
N ILE A 384 1.84 -4.57 -50.86
CA ILE A 384 1.04 -3.77 -51.81
C ILE A 384 1.54 -2.35 -51.98
N MET A 385 2.57 -1.93 -51.24
CA MET A 385 3.04 -0.54 -51.22
C MET A 385 3.53 -0.04 -52.58
N GLU A 386 4.24 -0.88 -53.34
CA GLU A 386 4.72 -0.52 -54.68
C GLU A 386 3.54 -0.26 -55.63
N GLU A 387 2.52 -1.10 -55.58
CA GLU A 387 1.34 -0.98 -56.42
C GLU A 387 0.46 0.21 -56.02
N LEU A 388 0.29 0.45 -54.72
CA LEU A 388 -0.38 1.65 -54.19
C LEU A 388 0.33 2.93 -54.62
N GLU A 389 1.67 2.96 -54.62
CA GLU A 389 2.42 4.10 -55.12
C GLU A 389 2.19 4.37 -56.61
N GLU A 390 2.15 3.33 -57.43
CA GLU A 390 1.80 3.47 -58.84
C GLU A 390 0.37 4.00 -59.03
N GLY A 391 -0.59 3.46 -58.28
CA GLY A 391 -1.98 3.93 -58.26
C GLY A 391 -2.07 5.41 -57.91
N ARG A 392 -1.37 5.85 -56.86
CA ARG A 392 -1.32 7.27 -56.45
C ARG A 392 -0.74 8.18 -57.53
N ARG A 393 0.31 7.73 -58.23
CA ARG A 393 0.91 8.49 -59.35
C ARG A 393 -0.06 8.63 -60.52
N ALA A 394 -0.93 7.65 -60.75
CA ALA A 394 -1.92 7.65 -61.83
C ALA A 394 -3.19 8.47 -61.49
N GLN A 395 -3.74 8.30 -60.28
CA GLN A 395 -5.08 8.77 -59.89
C GLN A 395 -5.11 9.92 -58.87
N GLY A 396 -3.96 10.47 -58.48
CA GLY A 396 -3.91 11.71 -57.69
C GLY A 396 -4.18 11.54 -56.19
N GLY A 397 -3.92 10.36 -55.64
CA GLY A 397 -3.97 10.10 -54.19
C GLY A 397 -5.38 9.84 -53.62
N ASP A 398 -6.41 9.78 -54.45
CA ASP A 398 -7.78 9.40 -54.05
C ASP A 398 -7.87 7.88 -53.93
N LEU A 399 -8.03 7.38 -52.70
CA LEU A 399 -7.97 5.95 -52.41
C LEU A 399 -9.13 5.18 -53.08
N GLU A 400 -10.33 5.76 -53.08
CA GLU A 400 -11.52 5.11 -53.66
C GLU A 400 -11.31 4.87 -55.16
N LYS A 401 -10.78 5.87 -55.90
CA LYS A 401 -10.47 5.72 -57.33
C LYS A 401 -9.34 4.73 -57.62
N ILE A 402 -8.34 4.66 -56.75
CA ILE A 402 -7.24 3.69 -56.90
C ILE A 402 -7.79 2.27 -56.81
N LEU A 403 -8.71 2.03 -55.88
CA LEU A 403 -9.34 0.73 -55.66
C LEU A 403 -10.35 0.36 -56.76
N GLU A 404 -11.05 1.34 -57.34
CA GLU A 404 -11.95 1.10 -58.48
C GLU A 404 -11.20 0.61 -59.73
N GLU A 405 -9.96 1.05 -59.96
CA GLU A 405 -9.20 0.66 -61.16
C GLU A 405 -8.32 -0.57 -60.97
N ARG A 406 -8.06 -0.99 -59.73
CA ARG A 406 -7.14 -2.08 -59.39
C ARG A 406 -7.83 -3.07 -58.45
N GLU A 407 -8.41 -4.12 -59.05
CA GLU A 407 -9.12 -5.18 -58.34
C GLU A 407 -8.22 -5.92 -57.34
N ASP A 408 -6.95 -6.16 -57.68
CA ASP A 408 -5.99 -6.84 -56.79
C ASP A 408 -5.75 -6.03 -55.50
N LEU A 409 -5.53 -4.71 -55.61
CA LEU A 409 -5.39 -3.82 -54.45
C LEU A 409 -6.64 -3.74 -53.58
N ARG A 410 -7.82 -3.92 -54.18
CA ARG A 410 -9.09 -3.91 -53.46
C ARG A 410 -9.18 -5.12 -52.54
N GLU A 411 -8.85 -6.32 -53.03
CA GLU A 411 -8.84 -7.53 -52.21
C GLU A 411 -7.90 -7.38 -51.01
N ASP A 412 -6.69 -6.87 -51.24
CA ASP A 412 -5.69 -6.69 -50.17
C ASP A 412 -6.09 -5.60 -49.16
N ILE A 413 -6.72 -4.50 -49.61
CA ILE A 413 -7.21 -3.44 -48.70
C ILE A 413 -8.44 -3.88 -47.92
N GLU A 414 -9.28 -4.75 -48.49
CA GLU A 414 -10.37 -5.34 -47.74
C GLU A 414 -9.85 -6.14 -46.56
N ASP A 415 -8.76 -6.89 -46.70
CA ASP A 415 -8.19 -7.69 -45.61
C ASP A 415 -7.55 -6.86 -44.47
N ILE A 416 -7.46 -5.53 -44.61
CA ILE A 416 -6.94 -4.65 -43.55
C ILE A 416 -7.95 -4.53 -42.39
N ASP A 417 -7.52 -4.95 -41.20
CA ASP A 417 -8.35 -4.90 -40.00
C ASP A 417 -8.43 -3.48 -39.40
N MET A 418 -7.33 -2.72 -39.51
CA MET A 418 -7.14 -1.47 -38.78
C MET A 418 -6.62 -0.34 -39.69
N LEU A 419 -7.33 0.78 -39.67
CA LEU A 419 -6.89 2.02 -40.30
C LEU A 419 -6.52 3.07 -39.26
N TYR A 420 -5.65 4.00 -39.64
CA TYR A 420 -5.24 5.14 -38.84
C TYR A 420 -5.54 6.44 -39.58
N ILE A 421 -6.21 7.36 -38.90
CA ILE A 421 -6.54 8.69 -39.44
C ILE A 421 -5.97 9.79 -38.55
N PRO A 422 -5.42 10.88 -39.12
CA PRO A 422 -4.84 11.95 -38.33
C PRO A 422 -5.92 12.78 -37.65
N LEU A 423 -5.74 13.09 -36.37
CA LEU A 423 -6.59 14.02 -35.62
C LEU A 423 -6.10 15.46 -35.69
N GLN A 424 -4.82 15.66 -36.00
CA GLN A 424 -4.19 16.96 -36.11
C GLN A 424 -3.23 16.97 -37.30
N PRO A 425 -3.05 18.12 -37.98
CA PRO A 425 -2.15 18.23 -39.13
C PRO A 425 -0.66 18.15 -38.72
N THR A 426 -0.37 18.19 -37.42
CA THR A 426 0.97 18.09 -36.83
C THR A 426 0.95 17.17 -35.62
N GLY A 427 2.09 16.54 -35.32
CA GLY A 427 2.30 15.78 -34.08
C GLY A 427 1.97 14.28 -34.17
N CYS A 428 1.63 13.76 -35.36
CA CYS A 428 1.38 12.33 -35.58
C CYS A 428 0.40 11.69 -34.58
N VAL A 429 -0.66 12.42 -34.22
CA VAL A 429 -1.72 11.89 -33.35
C VAL A 429 -2.80 11.27 -34.22
N PHE A 430 -2.91 9.94 -34.15
CA PHE A 430 -3.82 9.16 -34.97
C PHE A 430 -4.93 8.52 -34.14
N GLN A 431 -6.12 8.45 -34.72
CA GLN A 431 -7.22 7.63 -34.23
C GLN A 431 -7.19 6.29 -34.96
N PRO A 432 -7.13 5.15 -34.25
CA PRO A 432 -7.39 3.84 -34.85
C PRO A 432 -8.86 3.69 -35.22
N LEU A 433 -9.13 3.13 -36.39
CA LEU A 433 -10.42 2.66 -36.82
C LEU A 433 -10.34 1.16 -37.09
N GLN A 434 -11.34 0.41 -36.64
CA GLN A 434 -11.46 -1.03 -36.90
C GLN A 434 -12.53 -1.29 -37.97
N ARG A 435 -12.25 -2.23 -38.88
CA ARG A 435 -13.22 -2.68 -39.87
C ARG A 435 -14.46 -3.27 -39.21
N VAL A 436 -15.65 -2.95 -39.73
CA VAL A 436 -16.90 -3.57 -39.31
C VAL A 436 -17.10 -4.84 -40.13
N GLU A 437 -17.01 -6.02 -39.52
CA GLU A 437 -17.37 -7.26 -40.19
C GLU A 437 -18.87 -7.26 -40.53
N GLU A 438 -19.21 -7.44 -41.81
CA GLU A 438 -20.60 -7.72 -42.20
C GLU A 438 -21.03 -9.07 -41.61
N VAL A 439 -21.83 -9.04 -40.55
CA VAL A 439 -22.49 -10.24 -40.03
C VAL A 439 -23.54 -10.70 -41.04
N ARG A 440 -23.12 -11.49 -42.04
CA ARG A 440 -24.04 -12.24 -42.90
C ARG A 440 -24.83 -13.19 -42.01
N LYS A 441 -26.10 -12.86 -41.77
CA LYS A 441 -27.05 -13.81 -41.17
C LYS A 441 -27.10 -15.06 -42.04
N VAL A 442 -26.46 -16.14 -41.56
CA VAL A 442 -26.68 -17.48 -42.08
C VAL A 442 -28.17 -17.77 -41.91
N ARG A 443 -28.93 -17.74 -43.01
CA ARG A 443 -30.31 -18.25 -43.05
C ARG A 443 -30.21 -19.75 -42.75
N GLY A 444 -30.73 -20.14 -41.58
CA GLY A 444 -30.91 -21.55 -41.20
C GLY A 444 -31.90 -22.28 -42.07
#